data_AF-A0A1G6DTD5-F1
#
_entry.id   AF-A0A1G6DTD5-F1
#
_cell.length_a   1.000
_cell.length_b   1.000
_cell.length_c   1.000
_cell.angle_alpha   90.00
_cell.angle_beta   90.00
_cell.angle_gamma   90.00
#
_symmetry.space_group_name_H-M   'P 1'
#
loop_
_entity.id
_entity.type
_entity.pdbx_description
1 polymer ?
#
loop_
_entity_poly.entity_id
_entity_poly.type
_entity_poly.pdbx_seq_one_letter_code
_entity_poly.pdbx_strand_id
1 'polypeptide(L)'
;MEKKTPVLLPIRSVIFLLIFVIGAAIVGKSVDEIGSWWSIAATAVNILTLGLLILIAKRRGQTYFEMVNFHRGTPRKEMIVAVLVSLAVGYGGMNLAGLIFYGKLPYYPSGIVEPIPLVPAVINLLLLPVTTALAEDGLYLGYGVNGIRNKYAAVILPAFFYALQHCFIPTVFDAKYMIYRFVSFLPLTVVFCIYYRKKRNPLPIMIAHTILDLATAVIILVTSADPGIYDKWMAAM
;
A
#
# COMPACT_ATOMS: atom_id res chain seq x y z
N MET A 1 27.97 10.35 -6.47
CA MET A 1 26.73 10.08 -7.23
C MET A 1 25.69 11.13 -6.88
N GLU A 2 25.31 11.96 -7.85
CA GLU A 2 24.29 12.99 -7.69
C GLU A 2 22.94 12.37 -7.33
N LYS A 3 22.44 12.68 -6.14
CA LYS A 3 21.12 12.26 -5.69
C LYS A 3 20.06 13.14 -6.37
N LYS A 4 19.52 12.65 -7.49
CA LYS A 4 18.43 13.30 -8.23
C LYS A 4 17.12 13.27 -7.44
N THR A 5 16.28 14.28 -7.66
CA THR A 5 14.89 14.36 -7.17
C THR A 5 14.15 13.06 -7.49
N PRO A 6 13.41 12.45 -6.55
CA PRO A 6 12.76 11.16 -6.78
C PRO A 6 11.47 11.35 -7.60
N VAL A 7 11.63 11.51 -8.92
CA VAL A 7 10.54 11.75 -9.89
C VAL A 7 9.53 10.58 -9.92
N LEU A 8 9.92 9.39 -9.43
CA LEU A 8 9.09 8.19 -9.47
C LEU A 8 8.12 8.03 -8.30
N LEU A 9 8.16 8.89 -7.27
CA LEU A 9 7.23 8.76 -6.14
C LEU A 9 5.74 8.73 -6.52
N PRO A 10 5.23 9.55 -7.47
CA PRO A 10 3.82 9.48 -7.86
C PRO A 10 3.47 8.33 -8.81
N ILE A 11 4.44 7.51 -9.25
CA ILE A 11 4.22 6.59 -10.39
C ILE A 11 3.08 5.60 -10.13
N ARG A 12 2.97 5.11 -8.89
CA ARG A 12 1.93 4.15 -8.51
C ARG A 12 0.54 4.78 -8.58
N SER A 13 0.38 5.98 -8.04
CA SER A 13 -0.89 6.73 -8.10
C SER A 13 -1.35 6.94 -9.55
N VAL A 14 -0.42 7.29 -10.44
CA VAL A 14 -0.70 7.45 -11.87
C VAL A 14 -1.09 6.12 -12.51
N ILE A 15 -0.34 5.05 -12.28
CA ILE A 15 -0.63 3.74 -12.87
C ILE A 15 -1.99 3.21 -12.38
N PHE A 16 -2.32 3.32 -11.10
CA PHE A 16 -3.62 2.89 -10.57
C PHE A 16 -4.77 3.61 -11.28
N LEU A 17 -4.70 4.94 -11.36
CA LEU A 17 -5.72 5.74 -12.04
C LEU A 17 -5.85 5.35 -13.51
N LEU A 18 -4.73 5.13 -14.21
CA LEU A 18 -4.75 4.70 -15.61
C LEU A 18 -5.36 3.31 -15.79
N ILE A 19 -4.99 2.33 -14.96
CA ILE A 19 -5.53 0.96 -15.03
C ILE A 19 -7.05 0.98 -14.90
N PHE A 20 -7.58 1.73 -13.93
CA PHE A 20 -9.01 1.78 -13.68
C PHE A 20 -9.77 2.58 -14.75
N VAL A 21 -9.28 3.75 -15.15
CA VAL A 21 -9.94 4.56 -16.19
C VAL A 21 -9.94 3.84 -17.55
N ILE A 22 -8.80 3.29 -17.95
CA ILE A 22 -8.69 2.56 -19.23
C ILE A 22 -9.44 1.23 -19.15
N GLY A 23 -9.31 0.50 -18.04
CA GLY A 23 -10.01 -0.76 -17.81
C GLY A 23 -11.52 -0.60 -17.92
N ALA A 24 -12.07 0.40 -17.24
CA ALA A 24 -13.49 0.75 -17.30
C ALA A 24 -13.96 1.04 -18.73
N ALA A 25 -13.18 1.83 -19.49
CA ALA A 25 -13.47 2.13 -20.89
C ALA A 25 -13.45 0.88 -21.79
N ILE A 26 -12.50 -0.05 -21.58
CA ILE A 26 -12.40 -1.30 -22.36
C ILE A 26 -13.59 -2.22 -22.10
N VAL A 27 -14.01 -2.37 -20.84
CA VAL A 27 -15.12 -3.28 -20.48
C VAL A 27 -16.51 -2.63 -20.65
N GLY A 28 -16.57 -1.33 -20.97
CA GLY A 28 -17.83 -0.60 -21.10
C GLY A 28 -18.58 -0.43 -19.78
N LYS A 29 -17.86 -0.30 -18.65
CA LYS A 29 -18.42 -0.09 -17.30
C LYS A 29 -17.92 1.21 -16.70
N SER A 30 -18.55 1.66 -15.63
CA SER A 30 -18.00 2.73 -14.79
C SER A 30 -16.79 2.24 -13.97
N VAL A 31 -15.98 3.17 -13.49
CA VAL A 31 -14.80 2.86 -12.67
C VAL A 31 -15.19 2.21 -11.34
N ASP A 32 -16.29 2.66 -10.73
CA ASP A 32 -16.77 2.13 -9.46
C ASP A 32 -17.20 0.65 -9.59
N GLU A 33 -17.83 0.27 -10.71
CA GLU A 33 -18.27 -1.11 -10.97
C GLU A 33 -17.14 -2.14 -11.11
N ILE A 34 -15.91 -1.68 -11.38
CA ILE A 34 -14.73 -2.55 -11.45
C ILE A 34 -13.83 -2.41 -10.22
N GLY A 35 -14.23 -1.59 -9.24
CA GLY A 35 -13.43 -1.24 -8.06
C GLY A 35 -12.95 -2.45 -7.25
N SER A 36 -13.76 -3.50 -7.15
CA SER A 36 -13.41 -4.75 -6.43
C SER A 36 -12.13 -5.42 -6.95
N TRP A 37 -11.75 -5.19 -8.21
CA TRP A 37 -10.52 -5.72 -8.81
C TRP A 37 -9.24 -5.01 -8.36
N TRP A 38 -9.32 -4.04 -7.45
CA TRP A 38 -8.17 -3.27 -6.97
C TRP A 38 -7.03 -4.13 -6.46
N SER A 39 -7.32 -5.24 -5.79
CA SER A 39 -6.29 -6.10 -5.21
C SER A 39 -5.46 -6.80 -6.29
N ILE A 40 -6.10 -7.20 -7.40
CA ILE A 40 -5.43 -7.78 -8.57
C ILE A 40 -4.65 -6.71 -9.32
N ALA A 41 -5.26 -5.53 -9.52
CA ALA A 41 -4.58 -4.39 -10.10
C ALA A 41 -3.34 -4.03 -9.27
N ALA A 42 -3.44 -4.02 -7.93
CA ALA A 42 -2.34 -3.72 -7.02
C ALA A 42 -1.18 -4.70 -7.19
N THR A 43 -1.44 -6.01 -7.24
CA THR A 43 -0.41 -7.02 -7.53
C THR A 43 0.30 -6.73 -8.87
N ALA A 44 -0.44 -6.38 -9.93
CA ALA A 44 0.17 -6.03 -11.21
C ALA A 44 1.03 -4.76 -11.12
N VAL A 45 0.53 -3.69 -10.49
CA VAL A 45 1.28 -2.45 -10.25
C VAL A 45 2.53 -2.71 -9.41
N ASN A 46 2.45 -3.60 -8.42
CA ASN A 46 3.58 -4.00 -7.59
C ASN A 46 4.68 -4.66 -8.41
N ILE A 47 4.33 -5.64 -9.26
CA ILE A 47 5.30 -6.33 -10.13
C ILE A 47 5.97 -5.33 -11.08
N LEU A 48 5.20 -4.43 -11.70
CA LEU A 48 5.74 -3.38 -12.58
C LEU A 48 6.68 -2.43 -11.83
N THR A 49 6.27 -1.98 -10.64
CA THR A 49 7.07 -1.09 -9.79
C THR A 49 8.37 -1.78 -9.37
N LEU A 50 8.29 -3.04 -8.93
CA LEU A 50 9.45 -3.83 -8.51
C LEU A 50 10.42 -4.04 -9.68
N GLY A 51 9.92 -4.36 -10.87
CA GLY A 51 10.73 -4.47 -12.09
C GLY A 51 11.48 -3.17 -12.41
N LEU A 52 10.80 -2.02 -12.32
CA LEU A 52 11.41 -0.70 -12.51
C LEU A 52 12.50 -0.42 -11.46
N LEU A 53 12.25 -0.73 -10.20
CA LEU A 53 13.22 -0.56 -9.11
C LEU A 53 14.46 -1.45 -9.29
N ILE A 54 14.27 -2.70 -9.72
CA ILE A 54 15.38 -3.61 -10.06
C ILE A 54 16.21 -3.05 -11.21
N LEU A 55 15.58 -2.53 -12.27
CA LEU A 55 16.28 -1.92 -13.39
C LEU A 55 17.09 -0.69 -12.95
N ILE A 56 16.52 0.16 -12.10
CA ILE A 56 17.20 1.34 -11.54
C ILE A 56 18.39 0.94 -10.67
N ALA A 57 18.22 -0.08 -9.83
CA ALA A 57 19.30 -0.61 -9.01
C ALA A 57 20.45 -1.11 -9.89
N LYS A 58 20.16 -1.95 -10.90
CA LYS A 58 21.14 -2.47 -11.85
C LYS A 58 21.90 -1.37 -12.59
N ARG A 59 21.20 -0.32 -13.05
CA ARG A 59 21.82 0.85 -13.70
C ARG A 59 22.75 1.64 -12.77
N ARG A 60 22.61 1.49 -11.45
CA ARG A 60 23.48 2.08 -10.42
C ARG A 60 24.58 1.12 -9.95
N GLY A 61 24.72 -0.05 -10.58
CA GLY A 61 25.72 -1.05 -10.21
C GLY A 61 25.43 -1.76 -8.89
N GLN A 62 24.18 -1.75 -8.42
CA GLN A 62 23.77 -2.37 -7.16
C GLN A 62 22.57 -3.31 -7.37
N THR A 63 22.33 -4.18 -6.40
CA THR A 63 21.13 -5.02 -6.32
C THR A 63 19.95 -4.23 -5.73
N TYR A 64 18.73 -4.76 -5.90
CA TYR A 64 17.54 -4.21 -5.26
C TYR A 64 17.68 -4.16 -3.74
N PHE A 65 18.19 -5.23 -3.12
CA PHE A 65 18.35 -5.33 -1.67
C PHE A 65 19.38 -4.35 -1.12
N GLU A 66 20.46 -4.07 -1.86
CA GLU A 66 21.42 -3.01 -1.51
C GLU A 66 20.77 -1.62 -1.62
N MET A 67 19.98 -1.37 -2.67
CA MET A 67 19.30 -0.08 -2.85
C MET A 67 18.35 0.25 -1.68
N VAL A 68 17.67 -0.77 -1.13
CA VAL A 68 16.77 -0.61 0.02
C VAL A 68 17.49 -0.74 1.37
N ASN A 69 18.82 -0.90 1.40
CA ASN A 69 19.60 -1.15 2.61
C ASN A 69 19.07 -2.33 3.44
N PHE A 70 18.78 -3.45 2.77
CA PHE A 70 18.33 -4.66 3.43
C PHE A 70 19.48 -5.29 4.22
N HIS A 71 19.25 -5.54 5.52
CA HIS A 71 20.22 -6.22 6.38
C HIS A 71 19.54 -7.38 7.13
N ARG A 72 20.20 -8.54 7.14
CA ARG A 72 19.77 -9.68 7.96
C ARG A 72 20.13 -9.45 9.43
N GLY A 73 19.48 -10.17 10.34
CA GLY A 73 19.81 -10.15 11.77
C GLY A 73 19.08 -9.08 12.59
N THR A 74 17.93 -8.59 12.13
CA THR A 74 17.11 -7.67 12.92
C THR A 74 16.51 -8.38 14.14
N PRO A 75 16.62 -7.83 15.36
CA PRO A 75 16.07 -8.49 16.54
C PRO A 75 14.56 -8.73 16.42
N ARG A 76 14.09 -9.90 16.86
CA ARG A 76 12.66 -10.27 16.86
C ARG A 76 11.79 -9.23 17.57
N LYS A 77 12.30 -8.63 18.65
CA LYS A 77 11.62 -7.55 19.37
C LYS A 77 11.34 -6.34 18.47
N GLU A 78 12.29 -5.95 17.61
CA GLU A 78 12.08 -4.82 16.69
C GLU A 78 11.01 -5.14 15.64
N MET A 79 10.98 -6.39 15.14
CA MET A 79 9.94 -6.83 14.20
C MET A 79 8.55 -6.84 14.87
N ILE A 80 8.43 -7.36 16.09
CA ILE A 80 7.17 -7.35 16.85
C ILE A 80 6.70 -5.92 17.10
N VAL A 81 7.61 -5.03 17.52
CA VAL A 81 7.26 -3.61 17.75
C VAL A 81 6.78 -2.95 16.45
N ALA A 82 7.43 -3.22 15.32
CA ALA A 82 6.99 -2.69 14.03
C ALA A 82 5.57 -3.17 13.66
N VAL A 83 5.26 -4.44 13.89
CA VAL A 83 3.90 -4.99 13.69
C VAL A 83 2.88 -4.29 14.59
N LEU A 84 3.15 -4.20 15.90
CA LEU A 84 2.24 -3.58 16.86
C LEU A 84 2.00 -2.10 16.56
N VAL A 85 3.06 -1.36 16.21
CA VAL A 85 2.95 0.05 15.80
C VAL A 85 2.16 0.17 14.51
N SER A 86 2.36 -0.73 13.54
CA SER A 86 1.63 -0.69 12.26
C SER A 86 0.15 -1.00 12.44
N LEU A 87 -0.20 -1.92 13.33
CA LEU A 87 -1.58 -2.16 13.72
C LEU A 87 -2.17 -0.94 14.44
N ALA A 88 -1.50 -0.42 15.47
CA ALA A 88 -2.00 0.71 16.24
C ALA A 88 -2.18 1.97 15.39
N VAL A 89 -1.20 2.31 14.55
CA VAL A 89 -1.21 3.55 13.74
C VAL A 89 -1.96 3.35 12.43
N GLY A 90 -1.77 2.22 11.74
CA GLY A 90 -2.44 1.93 10.47
C GLY A 90 -3.92 1.61 10.66
N TYR A 91 -4.22 0.52 11.38
CA TYR A 91 -5.60 0.10 11.60
C TYR A 91 -6.37 1.10 12.50
N GLY A 92 -5.71 1.60 13.55
CA GLY A 92 -6.30 2.65 14.40
C GLY A 92 -6.49 3.97 13.64
N GLY A 93 -5.53 4.39 12.82
CA GLY A 93 -5.63 5.60 12.00
C GLY A 93 -6.75 5.52 10.96
N MET A 94 -6.89 4.37 10.29
CA MET A 94 -7.98 4.11 9.34
C MET A 94 -9.36 4.21 10.00
N ASN A 95 -9.52 3.62 11.18
CA ASN A 95 -10.79 3.65 11.92
C ASN A 95 -11.10 5.03 12.51
N LEU A 96 -10.09 5.75 13.01
CA LEU A 96 -10.26 7.11 13.50
C LEU A 96 -10.63 8.08 12.38
N ALA A 97 -9.99 7.97 11.21
CA ALA A 97 -10.39 8.71 10.03
C ALA A 97 -11.83 8.34 9.62
N GLY A 98 -12.21 7.07 9.71
CA GLY A 98 -13.58 6.61 9.47
C GLY A 98 -14.60 7.29 10.38
N LEU A 99 -14.28 7.42 11.66
CA LEU A 99 -15.09 8.14 12.63
C LEU A 99 -15.22 9.63 12.28
N ILE A 100 -14.11 10.28 11.91
CA ILE A 100 -14.09 11.72 11.58
C ILE A 100 -14.90 12.02 10.32
N PHE A 101 -14.73 11.24 9.26
CA PHE A 101 -15.35 11.53 7.97
C PHE A 101 -16.74 10.91 7.83
N TYR A 102 -16.99 9.72 8.38
CA TYR A 102 -18.22 8.96 8.19
C TYR A 102 -19.02 8.72 9.48
N GLY A 103 -18.51 9.12 10.65
CA GLY A 103 -19.22 8.94 11.93
C GLY A 103 -19.31 7.48 12.39
N LYS A 104 -18.51 6.57 11.82
CA LYS A 104 -18.57 5.12 12.08
C LYS A 104 -17.29 4.59 12.70
N LEU A 105 -17.43 3.66 13.65
CA LEU A 105 -16.32 2.96 14.29
C LEU A 105 -16.77 1.53 14.69
N PRO A 106 -16.26 0.46 14.06
CA PRO A 106 -15.29 0.47 12.96
C PRO A 106 -15.88 1.00 11.64
N TYR A 107 -15.02 1.48 10.75
CA TYR A 107 -15.42 1.86 9.38
C TYR A 107 -14.57 1.10 8.37
N TYR A 108 -15.26 0.40 7.46
CA TYR A 108 -14.62 -0.17 6.28
C TYR A 108 -15.28 0.41 5.03
N PRO A 109 -14.49 0.94 4.08
CA PRO A 109 -15.05 1.42 2.84
C PRO A 109 -15.60 0.26 2.01
N SER A 110 -16.80 0.45 1.46
CA SER A 110 -17.38 -0.42 0.43
C SER A 110 -16.39 -0.57 -0.73
N GLY A 111 -16.23 -1.80 -1.24
CA GLY A 111 -15.32 -2.10 -2.36
C GLY A 111 -13.90 -2.53 -1.96
N ILE A 112 -13.45 -2.31 -0.71
CA ILE A 112 -12.12 -2.81 -0.27
C ILE A 112 -12.12 -4.34 -0.12
N VAL A 113 -13.20 -4.89 0.42
CA VAL A 113 -13.36 -6.32 0.74
C VAL A 113 -14.49 -6.96 -0.05
N GLU A 114 -14.91 -6.30 -1.14
CA GLU A 114 -15.95 -6.82 -2.00
C GLU A 114 -15.48 -8.11 -2.68
N PRO A 115 -16.34 -9.15 -2.77
CA PRO A 115 -15.99 -10.42 -3.38
C PRO A 115 -15.46 -10.27 -4.81
N ILE A 116 -14.42 -11.04 -5.13
CA ILE A 116 -13.90 -11.21 -6.49
C ILE A 116 -13.97 -12.69 -6.87
N PRO A 117 -13.73 -13.10 -8.14
CA PRO A 117 -13.68 -14.51 -8.47
C PRO A 117 -12.65 -15.27 -7.60
N LEU A 118 -13.02 -16.47 -7.14
CA LEU A 118 -12.27 -17.22 -6.13
C LEU A 118 -10.82 -17.51 -6.51
N VAL A 119 -10.57 -17.87 -7.78
CA VAL A 119 -9.21 -18.19 -8.26
C VAL A 119 -8.27 -16.98 -8.12
N PRO A 120 -8.61 -15.78 -8.64
CA PRO A 120 -7.90 -14.54 -8.32
C PRO A 120 -7.68 -14.29 -6.82
N ALA A 121 -8.69 -14.52 -5.98
CA ALA A 121 -8.56 -14.32 -4.54
C ALA A 121 -7.52 -15.25 -3.89
N VAL A 122 -7.51 -16.53 -4.26
CA VAL A 122 -6.52 -17.52 -3.80
C VAL A 122 -5.11 -17.12 -4.25
N ILE A 123 -4.95 -16.69 -5.50
CA ILE A 123 -3.66 -16.22 -6.02
C ILE A 123 -3.17 -14.99 -5.24
N ASN A 124 -4.06 -14.04 -4.96
CA ASN A 124 -3.73 -12.81 -4.25
C ASN A 124 -3.36 -13.04 -2.78
N LEU A 125 -3.76 -14.16 -2.16
CA LEU A 125 -3.40 -14.50 -0.79
C LEU A 125 -1.88 -14.41 -0.54
N LEU A 126 -1.08 -14.82 -1.53
CA LEU A 126 0.38 -14.76 -1.46
C LEU A 126 0.95 -13.57 -2.23
N LEU A 127 0.44 -13.29 -3.42
CA LEU A 127 1.06 -12.29 -4.29
C LEU A 127 0.89 -10.88 -3.76
N LEU A 128 -0.30 -10.51 -3.26
CA LEU A 128 -0.55 -9.16 -2.77
C LEU A 128 0.43 -8.77 -1.64
N PRO A 129 0.49 -9.48 -0.50
CA PRO A 129 1.31 -9.04 0.63
C PRO A 129 2.81 -9.00 0.32
N VAL A 130 3.33 -10.00 -0.41
CA VAL A 130 4.76 -10.07 -0.73
C VAL A 130 5.15 -8.98 -1.73
N THR A 131 4.35 -8.80 -2.79
CA THR A 131 4.67 -7.83 -3.83
C THR A 131 4.45 -6.40 -3.33
N THR A 132 3.46 -6.14 -2.49
CA THR A 132 3.23 -4.80 -1.90
C THR A 132 4.41 -4.38 -1.03
N ALA A 133 4.84 -5.22 -0.09
CA ALA A 133 5.99 -4.91 0.76
C ALA A 133 7.27 -4.65 -0.05
N LEU A 134 7.52 -5.42 -1.12
CA LEU A 134 8.68 -5.18 -1.99
C LEU A 134 8.52 -3.92 -2.84
N ALA A 135 7.37 -3.70 -3.46
CA ALA A 135 7.17 -2.59 -4.37
C ALA A 135 7.09 -1.25 -3.63
N GLU A 136 6.26 -1.17 -2.60
CA GLU A 136 5.97 0.08 -1.89
C GLU A 136 7.13 0.49 -0.99
N ASP A 137 7.62 -0.40 -0.13
CA ASP A 137 8.75 -0.05 0.73
C ASP A 137 10.02 0.17 -0.10
N GLY A 138 10.19 -0.58 -1.19
CA GLY A 138 11.27 -0.35 -2.14
C GLY A 138 11.22 1.03 -2.79
N LEU A 139 10.04 1.48 -3.21
CA LEU A 139 9.86 2.78 -3.88
C LEU A 139 9.98 3.95 -2.88
N TYR A 140 9.21 3.91 -1.80
CA TYR A 140 9.10 5.07 -0.90
C TYR A 140 10.27 5.13 0.07
N LEU A 141 10.68 4.01 0.66
CA LEU A 141 11.80 3.98 1.60
C LEU A 141 13.14 3.88 0.87
N GLY A 142 13.29 2.83 0.05
CA GLY A 142 14.52 2.52 -0.64
C GLY A 142 14.93 3.59 -1.66
N TYR A 143 14.03 3.94 -2.57
CA TYR A 143 14.29 4.96 -3.59
C TYR A 143 14.03 6.38 -3.08
N GLY A 144 12.91 6.61 -2.39
CA GLY A 144 12.51 7.93 -1.88
C GLY A 144 13.38 8.43 -0.74
N VAL A 145 13.29 7.82 0.45
CA VAL A 145 14.00 8.27 1.66
C VAL A 145 15.51 8.31 1.45
N ASN A 146 16.11 7.30 0.81
CA ASN A 146 17.56 7.31 0.55
C ASN A 146 17.97 8.29 -0.55
N GLY A 147 17.07 8.56 -1.50
CA GLY A 147 17.32 9.41 -2.67
C GLY A 147 17.27 10.91 -2.37
N ILE A 148 16.68 11.36 -1.27
CA ILE A 148 16.54 12.78 -0.95
C ILE A 148 17.62 13.25 0.05
N ARG A 149 18.28 14.39 -0.24
CA ARG A 149 19.34 14.95 0.62
C ARG A 149 18.79 15.65 1.86
N ASN A 150 17.76 16.49 1.69
CA ASN A 150 17.19 17.25 2.81
C ASN A 150 16.46 16.29 3.77
N LYS A 151 16.81 16.37 5.07
CA LYS A 151 16.32 15.43 6.08
C LYS A 151 14.80 15.43 6.26
N TYR A 152 14.15 16.57 6.09
CA TYR A 152 12.71 16.72 6.23
C TYR A 152 12.01 16.28 4.96
N ALA A 153 12.49 16.72 3.79
CA ALA A 153 11.95 16.29 2.50
C ALA A 153 12.07 14.77 2.30
N ALA A 154 13.14 14.15 2.81
CA ALA A 154 13.34 12.70 2.78
C ALA A 154 12.28 11.92 3.59
N VAL A 155 11.52 12.58 4.45
CA VAL A 155 10.38 11.98 5.17
C VAL A 155 9.07 12.44 4.55
N ILE A 156 8.89 13.75 4.37
CA ILE A 156 7.63 14.35 3.93
C ILE A 156 7.24 13.89 2.53
N LEU A 157 8.15 13.96 1.55
CA LEU A 157 7.80 13.65 0.17
C LEU A 157 7.47 12.15 -0.01
N PRO A 158 8.30 11.20 0.45
CA PRO A 158 7.94 9.79 0.33
C PRO A 158 6.66 9.45 1.09
N ALA A 159 6.50 9.90 2.34
CA ALA A 159 5.29 9.63 3.12
C ALA A 159 4.03 10.18 2.45
N PHE A 160 4.10 11.40 1.89
CA PHE A 160 2.99 12.00 1.16
C PHE A 160 2.55 11.11 -0.01
N PHE A 161 3.48 10.73 -0.90
CA PHE A 161 3.12 9.90 -2.07
C PHE A 161 2.75 8.46 -1.70
N TYR A 162 3.36 7.93 -0.64
CA TYR A 162 3.00 6.63 -0.05
C TYR A 162 1.53 6.64 0.40
N ALA A 163 1.08 7.68 1.11
CA ALA A 163 -0.32 7.80 1.48
C ALA A 163 -1.22 8.14 0.29
N LEU A 164 -0.77 8.99 -0.64
CA LEU A 164 -1.54 9.48 -1.78
C LEU A 164 -2.02 8.34 -2.67
N GLN A 165 -1.22 7.31 -2.90
CA GLN A 165 -1.64 6.19 -3.75
C GLN A 165 -2.93 5.52 -3.26
N HIS A 166 -3.20 5.50 -1.96
CA HIS A 166 -4.38 4.84 -1.40
C HIS A 166 -5.68 5.60 -1.63
N CYS A 167 -5.61 6.86 -2.10
CA CYS A 167 -6.77 7.59 -2.62
C CYS A 167 -7.36 6.91 -3.85
N PHE A 168 -6.55 6.11 -4.56
CA PHE A 168 -6.89 5.49 -5.83
C PHE A 168 -7.03 3.96 -5.70
N ILE A 169 -7.13 3.43 -4.47
CA ILE A 169 -7.21 1.99 -4.19
C ILE A 169 -8.35 1.67 -3.21
N PRO A 170 -9.52 1.19 -3.71
CA PRO A 170 -9.97 1.24 -5.11
C PRO A 170 -10.08 2.68 -5.64
N THR A 171 -10.04 2.84 -6.96
CA THR A 171 -10.25 4.15 -7.58
C THR A 171 -11.73 4.48 -7.50
N VAL A 172 -12.08 5.46 -6.68
CA VAL A 172 -13.44 6.00 -6.53
C VAL A 172 -13.32 7.51 -6.62
N PHE A 173 -14.06 8.14 -7.54
CA PHE A 173 -14.00 9.58 -7.75
C PHE A 173 -14.92 10.36 -6.80
N ASP A 174 -14.74 10.11 -5.51
CA ASP A 174 -15.40 10.85 -4.42
C ASP A 174 -14.35 11.56 -3.56
N ALA A 175 -14.43 12.89 -3.48
CA ALA A 175 -13.43 13.68 -2.76
C ALA A 175 -13.37 13.33 -1.27
N LYS A 176 -14.53 13.03 -0.66
CA LYS A 176 -14.61 12.66 0.74
C LYS A 176 -13.88 11.33 1.00
N TYR A 177 -14.12 10.33 0.16
CA TYR A 177 -13.41 9.04 0.18
C TYR A 177 -11.91 9.20 -0.03
N MET A 178 -11.49 9.96 -1.04
CA MET A 178 -10.07 10.15 -1.35
C MET A 178 -9.33 10.82 -0.18
N ILE A 179 -9.91 11.87 0.42
CA ILE A 179 -9.32 12.54 1.59
C ILE A 179 -9.30 11.59 2.80
N TYR A 180 -10.37 10.85 3.05
CA TYR A 180 -10.41 9.83 4.10
C TYR A 180 -9.28 8.81 3.93
N ARG A 181 -9.08 8.27 2.72
CA ARG A 181 -8.01 7.30 2.43
C ARG A 181 -6.65 7.94 2.66
N PHE A 182 -6.41 9.14 2.14
CA PHE A 182 -5.16 9.85 2.35
C PHE A 182 -4.82 10.01 3.84
N VAL A 183 -5.77 10.54 4.61
CA VAL A 183 -5.60 10.81 6.05
C VAL A 183 -5.45 9.52 6.86
N SER A 184 -6.12 8.44 6.45
CA SER A 184 -6.02 7.12 7.11
C SER A 184 -4.60 6.56 7.13
N PHE A 185 -3.86 6.71 6.02
CA PHE A 185 -2.53 6.09 5.87
C PHE A 185 -1.37 7.06 6.08
N LEU A 186 -1.61 8.38 6.03
CA LEU A 186 -0.56 9.38 6.23
C LEU A 186 0.20 9.21 7.57
N PRO A 187 -0.44 8.95 8.72
CA PRO A 187 0.28 8.74 9.98
C PRO A 187 1.25 7.56 9.93
N LEU A 188 0.82 6.42 9.37
CA LEU A 188 1.64 5.22 9.31
C LEU A 188 2.83 5.40 8.36
N THR A 189 2.59 5.98 7.18
CA THR A 189 3.64 6.21 6.18
C THR A 189 4.70 7.19 6.69
N VAL A 190 4.31 8.20 7.48
CA VAL A 190 5.25 9.09 8.19
C VAL A 190 6.08 8.30 9.20
N VAL A 191 5.46 7.44 10.02
CA VAL A 191 6.16 6.58 10.99
C VAL A 191 7.17 5.68 10.28
N PHE A 192 6.79 5.05 9.17
CA PHE A 192 7.67 4.20 8.36
C PHE A 192 8.87 4.99 7.84
N CYS A 193 8.64 6.17 7.25
CA CYS A 193 9.72 7.00 6.72
C CYS A 193 10.68 7.48 7.82
N ILE A 194 10.17 7.88 8.99
CA ILE A 194 10.99 8.27 10.16
C ILE A 194 11.81 7.09 10.67
N TYR A 195 11.15 5.94 10.90
CA TYR A 195 11.80 4.72 11.39
C TYR A 195 12.91 4.28 10.44
N TYR A 196 12.59 4.16 9.15
CA TYR A 196 13.54 3.74 8.13
C TYR A 196 14.71 4.70 8.00
N ARG A 197 14.47 6.01 8.02
CA ARG A 197 15.56 7.01 7.97
C ARG A 197 16.54 6.85 9.13
N LYS A 198 16.04 6.50 10.33
CA LYS A 198 16.85 6.32 11.55
C LYS A 198 17.59 4.98 11.55
N LYS A 199 16.92 3.90 11.16
CA LYS A 199 17.44 2.52 11.29
C LYS A 199 18.12 2.00 10.03
N ARG A 200 17.84 2.58 8.86
CA ARG A 200 18.36 2.19 7.54
C ARG A 200 18.20 0.69 7.24
N ASN A 201 17.10 0.13 7.70
CA ASN A 201 16.78 -1.26 7.48
C ASN A 201 15.26 -1.39 7.28
N PRO A 202 14.80 -1.84 6.10
CA PRO A 202 13.39 -1.91 5.79
C PRO A 202 12.72 -3.16 6.40
N LEU A 203 13.49 -4.17 6.80
CA LEU A 203 12.96 -5.50 7.13
C LEU A 203 11.82 -5.48 8.17
N PRO A 204 11.90 -4.73 9.29
CA PRO A 204 10.78 -4.65 10.25
C PRO A 204 9.51 -4.04 9.66
N ILE A 205 9.66 -3.02 8.81
CA ILE A 205 8.53 -2.38 8.13
C ILE A 205 7.94 -3.35 7.11
N MET A 206 8.77 -3.98 6.28
CA MET A 206 8.32 -4.93 5.26
C MET A 206 7.55 -6.10 5.87
N ILE A 207 8.01 -6.64 7.00
CA ILE A 207 7.29 -7.70 7.71
C ILE A 207 5.94 -7.18 8.24
N ALA A 208 5.93 -6.00 8.87
CA ALA A 208 4.70 -5.43 9.38
C ALA A 208 3.69 -5.14 8.26
N HIS A 209 4.14 -4.59 7.15
CA HIS A 209 3.33 -4.30 5.97
C HIS A 209 2.78 -5.59 5.34
N THR A 210 3.64 -6.61 5.14
CA THR A 210 3.24 -7.94 4.65
C THR A 210 2.11 -8.53 5.49
N ILE A 211 2.17 -8.40 6.83
CA ILE A 211 1.14 -8.93 7.73
C ILE A 211 -0.19 -8.17 7.57
N LEU A 212 -0.16 -6.85 7.43
CA LEU A 212 -1.37 -6.04 7.20
C LEU A 212 -2.04 -6.40 5.86
N ASP A 213 -1.25 -6.54 4.80
CA ASP A 213 -1.76 -6.91 3.49
C ASP A 213 -2.25 -8.37 3.45
N LEU A 214 -1.60 -9.27 4.20
CA LEU A 214 -2.05 -10.65 4.32
C LEU A 214 -3.41 -10.71 5.00
N ALA A 215 -3.62 -9.92 6.06
CA ALA A 215 -4.94 -9.83 6.71
C ALA A 215 -6.01 -9.35 5.72
N THR A 216 -5.68 -8.35 4.89
CA THR A 216 -6.59 -7.85 3.83
C THR A 216 -6.87 -8.94 2.78
N ALA A 217 -5.85 -9.65 2.32
CA ALA A 217 -5.99 -10.72 1.33
C ALA A 217 -6.81 -11.90 1.86
N VAL A 218 -6.64 -12.26 3.14
CA VAL A 218 -7.46 -13.28 3.82
C VAL A 218 -8.93 -12.85 3.84
N ILE A 219 -9.21 -11.61 4.19
CA ILE A 219 -10.57 -11.08 4.21
C ILE A 219 -11.22 -11.14 2.81
N ILE A 220 -10.48 -10.73 1.77
CA ILE A 220 -10.95 -10.83 0.38
C ILE A 220 -11.22 -12.29 0.00
N LEU A 221 -10.35 -13.22 0.39
CA LEU A 221 -10.57 -14.65 0.12
C LEU A 221 -11.82 -15.17 0.84
N VAL A 222 -12.03 -14.82 2.11
CA VAL A 222 -13.20 -15.25 2.89
C VAL A 222 -14.49 -14.75 2.26
N THR A 223 -14.56 -13.46 1.93
CA THR A 223 -15.72 -12.84 1.27
C THR A 223 -15.93 -13.37 -0.16
N SER A 224 -14.86 -13.75 -0.86
CA SER A 224 -14.95 -14.38 -2.19
C SER A 224 -15.38 -15.84 -2.13
N ALA A 225 -15.07 -16.56 -1.05
CA ALA A 225 -15.45 -17.95 -0.85
C ALA A 225 -16.90 -18.09 -0.36
N ASP A 226 -17.36 -17.16 0.47
CA ASP A 226 -18.75 -17.03 0.89
C ASP A 226 -19.20 -15.56 0.81
N PRO A 227 -19.80 -15.15 -0.33
CA PRO A 227 -20.32 -13.79 -0.50
C PRO A 227 -21.36 -13.38 0.55
N GLY A 228 -22.06 -14.33 1.17
CA GLY A 228 -23.01 -14.03 2.25
C GLY A 228 -22.33 -13.48 3.52
N ILE A 229 -21.03 -13.71 3.69
CA ILE A 229 -20.23 -13.06 4.76
C ILE A 229 -20.09 -11.56 4.47
N TYR A 230 -19.84 -11.18 3.21
CA TYR A 230 -19.74 -9.78 2.82
C TYR A 230 -21.04 -9.03 3.13
N ASP A 231 -22.18 -9.58 2.75
CA ASP A 231 -23.49 -8.95 2.99
C ASP A 231 -23.76 -8.74 4.48
N LYS A 232 -23.49 -9.75 5.32
CA LYS A 232 -23.63 -9.65 6.77
C LYS A 232 -22.70 -8.58 7.36
N TRP A 233 -21.49 -8.49 6.83
CA TRP A 233 -20.51 -7.51 7.33
C TRP A 233 -20.92 -6.09 6.97
N MET A 234 -21.36 -5.87 5.73
CA MET A 234 -21.88 -4.58 5.28
C MET A 234 -23.15 -4.16 6.03
N ALA A 235 -24.02 -5.11 6.39
CA ALA A 235 -25.21 -4.83 7.19
C ALA A 235 -24.90 -4.45 8.65
N ALA A 236 -23.75 -4.87 9.18
CA ALA A 236 -23.34 -4.60 10.56
C ALA A 236 -22.58 -3.27 10.74
N MET A 237 -22.28 -2.55 9.65
CA MET A 237 -21.53 -1.28 9.65
C MET A 237 -22.39 -0.05 9.41
#